data_AF-A0A1Y7VLC4-F1
#
_entry.id   AF-A0A1Y7VLC4-F1
#
_cell.length_a   1.000
_cell.length_b   1.000
_cell.length_c   1.000
_cell.angle_alpha   90.00
_cell.angle_beta   90.00
_cell.angle_gamma   90.00
#
_symmetry.space_group_name_H-M   'P 1'
#
loop_
_entity.id
_entity.type
_entity.pdbx_description
1 polymer ?
#
loop_
_entity_poly.entity_id
_entity_poly.type
_entity_poly.pdbx_seq_one_letter_code
_entity_poly.pdbx_strand_id
1 'polypeptide(L)'
;VSKGRDGYMGIGLSAQGVNMNRLPGWDKHSYGYHGDDGHSFCSSGTGQPYGPTFTTGDVIGCCVNLINNTCFYTKNGHSLAKFVSYCGASDTRRSG
;
A
#
# COMPACT_ATOMS: atom_id res chain seq x y z
N VAL A 1 13.28 -5.77 -19.77
CA VAL A 1 11.89 -5.41 -19.40
C VAL A 1 11.92 -4.03 -18.76
N SER A 2 11.27 -3.03 -19.37
CA SER A 2 11.30 -1.62 -18.88
C SER A 2 10.47 -1.47 -17.61
N LYS A 3 10.86 -0.64 -16.64
CA LYS A 3 10.07 -0.29 -15.43
C LYS A 3 9.82 1.22 -15.31
N GLY A 4 9.91 1.94 -16.43
CA GLY A 4 10.23 3.36 -16.40
C GLY A 4 11.70 3.58 -16.03
N ARG A 5 12.05 4.82 -15.65
CA ARG A 5 13.44 5.17 -15.30
C ARG A 5 13.94 4.37 -14.09
N ASP A 6 13.17 4.39 -13.00
CA ASP A 6 13.60 3.81 -11.72
C ASP A 6 12.67 2.69 -11.21
N GLY A 7 11.39 2.71 -11.59
CA GLY A 7 10.38 1.77 -11.11
C GLY A 7 9.77 2.12 -9.76
N TYR A 8 9.84 3.40 -9.35
CA TYR A 8 9.16 3.91 -8.17
C TYR A 8 7.65 3.91 -8.39
N MET A 9 7.02 2.81 -7.99
CA MET A 9 5.60 2.54 -8.16
C MET A 9 5.06 2.06 -6.81
N GLY A 10 4.02 2.72 -6.30
CA GLY A 10 3.33 2.34 -5.07
C GLY A 10 1.88 1.96 -5.34
N ILE A 11 1.41 0.87 -4.74
CA ILE A 11 0.02 0.39 -4.84
C ILE A 11 -0.56 0.32 -3.43
N GLY A 12 -1.80 0.78 -3.22
CA GLY A 12 -2.45 0.67 -1.92
C GLY A 12 -3.67 1.57 -1.75
N LEU A 13 -3.84 2.09 -0.53
CA LEU A 13 -5.04 2.78 -0.05
C LEU A 13 -4.69 4.20 0.42
N SER A 14 -5.59 5.15 0.21
CA SER A 14 -5.53 6.47 0.83
C SER A 14 -6.92 6.96 1.25
N ALA A 15 -6.98 7.70 2.34
CA ALA A 15 -8.18 8.43 2.73
C ALA A 15 -8.39 9.67 1.84
N GLN A 16 -9.63 10.19 1.83
CA GLN A 16 -9.95 11.45 1.19
C GLN A 16 -9.08 12.58 1.76
N GLY A 17 -8.54 13.45 0.89
CA GLY A 17 -7.75 14.62 1.30
C GLY A 17 -6.26 14.35 1.55
N VAL A 18 -5.79 13.09 1.45
CA VAL A 18 -4.35 12.79 1.45
C VAL A 18 -3.67 13.47 0.26
N ASN A 19 -2.44 13.97 0.48
CA ASN A 19 -1.65 14.63 -0.56
C ASN A 19 -1.33 13.68 -1.72
N MET A 20 -1.80 14.01 -2.91
CA MET A 20 -1.62 13.20 -4.13
C MET A 20 -0.25 13.40 -4.80
N ASN A 21 0.60 14.31 -4.29
CA ASN A 21 1.98 14.48 -4.76
C ASN A 21 2.98 13.59 -3.98
N ARG A 22 2.52 12.43 -3.53
CA ARG A 22 3.24 11.47 -2.68
C ARG A 22 2.86 10.05 -3.09
N LEU A 23 3.77 9.08 -2.92
CA LEU A 23 3.42 7.68 -3.12
C LEU A 23 2.52 7.17 -1.99
N PRO A 24 1.63 6.20 -2.25
CA PRO A 24 0.79 5.58 -1.21
C PRO A 24 1.64 5.08 -0.04
N GLY A 25 1.17 5.30 1.19
CA GLY A 25 1.84 4.88 2.41
C GLY A 25 2.72 5.92 3.08
N TRP A 26 3.17 6.96 2.37
CA TRP A 26 4.11 7.94 2.92
C TRP A 26 3.51 8.92 3.92
N ASP A 27 2.24 9.29 3.72
CA ASP A 27 1.54 10.28 4.52
C ASP A 27 0.49 9.63 5.43
N LYS A 28 0.05 10.34 6.47
CA LYS A 28 -1.00 9.85 7.39
C LYS A 28 -2.26 9.43 6.64
N HIS A 29 -2.86 8.33 7.09
CA HIS A 29 -4.05 7.72 6.46
C HIS A 29 -3.82 7.25 5.02
N SER A 30 -2.56 6.94 4.67
CA SER A 30 -2.14 6.32 3.42
C SER A 30 -1.38 5.03 3.73
N TYR A 31 -1.54 4.01 2.88
CA TYR A 31 -0.96 2.69 3.02
C TYR A 31 -0.50 2.19 1.64
N GLY A 32 0.72 1.66 1.52
CA GLY A 32 1.26 1.29 0.22
C GLY A 32 2.25 0.13 0.26
N TYR A 33 2.41 -0.53 -0.89
CA TYR A 33 3.43 -1.53 -1.20
C TYR A 33 4.19 -1.07 -2.44
N HIS A 34 5.51 -0.95 -2.34
CA HIS A 34 6.35 -0.30 -3.36
C HIS A 34 7.18 -1.32 -4.14
N GLY A 35 7.31 -1.08 -5.44
CA GLY A 35 7.85 -2.04 -6.40
C GLY A 35 9.37 -2.10 -6.46
N ASP A 36 10.03 -0.99 -6.15
CA ASP A 36 11.49 -0.86 -6.20
C ASP A 36 12.22 -1.56 -5.05
N ASP A 37 11.61 -1.61 -3.87
CA ASP A 37 12.20 -2.18 -2.66
C ASP A 37 11.39 -3.34 -2.05
N GLY A 38 10.15 -3.54 -2.48
CA GLY A 38 9.27 -4.56 -1.94
C GLY A 38 8.74 -4.25 -0.54
N HIS A 39 8.89 -3.00 -0.07
CA HIS A 39 8.48 -2.58 1.26
C HIS A 39 7.02 -2.19 1.34
N SER A 40 6.44 -2.38 2.53
CA SER A 40 5.17 -1.76 2.92
C SER A 40 5.41 -0.43 3.64
N PHE A 41 4.58 0.55 3.34
CA PHE A 41 4.59 1.88 3.93
C PHE A 41 3.23 2.14 4.59
N CYS A 42 3.23 2.36 5.90
CA CYS A 42 2.01 2.43 6.70
C CYS A 42 1.93 3.79 7.40
N SER A 43 1.40 4.81 6.71
CA SER A 43 1.33 6.18 7.21
C SER A 43 2.69 6.73 7.68
N SER A 44 3.75 6.36 6.96
CA SER A 44 5.14 6.65 7.28
C SER A 44 5.98 6.67 6.01
N GLY A 45 6.90 7.64 5.89
CA GLY A 45 7.91 7.68 4.83
C GLY A 45 9.00 6.59 4.96
N THR A 46 9.04 5.88 6.08
CA THR A 46 9.97 4.76 6.32
C THR A 46 9.25 3.44 6.07
N GLY A 47 9.67 2.71 5.04
CA GLY A 47 9.14 1.40 4.67
C GLY A 47 9.63 0.27 5.58
N GLN A 48 8.94 -0.87 5.52
CA GLN A 48 9.29 -2.11 6.22
C GLN A 48 9.33 -3.31 5.26
N PRO A 49 10.25 -4.29 5.45
CA PRO A 49 10.28 -5.56 4.73
C PRO A 49 8.91 -6.25 4.64
N TYR A 50 8.35 -6.32 3.43
CA TYR A 50 7.03 -6.88 3.21
C TYR A 50 7.05 -8.02 2.19
N GLY A 51 7.26 -7.73 0.91
CA GLY A 51 7.19 -8.70 -0.17
C GLY A 51 8.39 -8.63 -1.11
N PRO A 52 8.37 -9.38 -2.21
CA PRO A 52 9.35 -9.22 -3.29
C PRO A 52 9.20 -7.84 -3.96
N THR A 53 10.17 -7.43 -4.75
CA THR A 53 9.99 -6.30 -5.69
C THR A 53 9.00 -6.67 -6.80
N PHE A 54 8.48 -5.67 -7.50
CA PHE A 54 7.61 -5.89 -8.68
C PHE A 54 7.92 -4.92 -9.81
N THR A 55 7.69 -5.38 -11.04
CA THR A 55 8.09 -4.67 -12.26
C THR A 55 7.12 -4.94 -13.40
N THR A 56 7.40 -4.42 -14.59
CA THR A 56 6.58 -4.64 -15.78
C THR A 56 6.37 -6.13 -16.05
N GLY A 57 5.10 -6.46 -16.30
CA GLY A 57 4.63 -7.84 -16.47
C GLY A 57 4.04 -8.44 -15.19
N ASP A 58 4.35 -7.88 -14.01
CA ASP A 58 3.71 -8.31 -12.76
C ASP A 58 2.31 -7.72 -12.59
N VAL A 59 1.41 -8.52 -12.03
CA VAL A 59 0.07 -8.11 -11.60
C VAL A 59 0.04 -8.07 -10.08
N ILE A 60 -0.22 -6.88 -9.52
CA ILE A 60 -0.31 -6.69 -8.07
C ILE A 60 -1.76 -6.44 -7.67
N GLY A 61 -2.29 -7.26 -6.77
CA GLY A 61 -3.61 -7.06 -6.17
C GLY A 61 -3.50 -6.45 -4.78
N CYS A 62 -4.54 -5.72 -4.37
CA CYS A 62 -4.71 -5.21 -3.01
C CYS A 62 -6.07 -5.67 -2.48
N CYS A 63 -6.06 -6.56 -1.49
CA CYS A 63 -7.27 -7.08 -0.87
C CYS A 63 -7.52 -6.33 0.44
N VAL A 64 -8.74 -5.83 0.63
CA VAL A 64 -9.14 -5.01 1.77
C VAL A 64 -10.19 -5.75 2.59
N ASN A 65 -9.86 -6.06 3.85
CA ASN A 65 -10.78 -6.65 4.80
C ASN A 65 -11.34 -5.57 5.73
N LEU A 66 -12.57 -5.16 5.45
CA LEU A 66 -13.29 -4.13 6.20
C LEU A 66 -13.79 -4.61 7.58
N ILE A 67 -13.81 -5.92 7.85
CA ILE A 67 -14.28 -6.46 9.13
C ILE A 67 -13.21 -6.27 10.22
N ASN A 68 -11.95 -6.53 9.88
CA ASN A 68 -10.83 -6.44 10.81
C ASN A 68 -9.86 -5.27 10.51
N ASN A 69 -10.18 -4.42 9.53
CA ASN A 69 -9.38 -3.28 9.10
C ASN A 69 -7.94 -3.65 8.72
N THR A 70 -7.79 -4.74 7.94
CA THR A 70 -6.50 -5.19 7.42
C THR A 70 -6.52 -5.29 5.91
N CYS A 71 -5.38 -5.05 5.27
CA CYS A 71 -5.19 -5.36 3.87
C CYS A 71 -4.02 -6.31 3.66
N PHE A 72 -4.02 -7.03 2.55
CA PHE A 72 -2.86 -7.80 2.09
C PHE A 72 -2.74 -7.66 0.58
N TYR A 73 -1.52 -7.85 0.07
CA TYR A 73 -1.25 -7.77 -1.36
C TYR A 73 -1.08 -9.14 -1.98
N THR A 74 -1.35 -9.23 -3.28
CA THR A 74 -1.05 -10.40 -4.10
C THR A 74 -0.06 -10.04 -5.19
N LYS A 75 0.75 -11.00 -5.62
CA LYS A 75 1.60 -10.88 -6.81
C LYS A 75 1.31 -12.05 -7.73
N ASN A 76 0.93 -11.75 -8.97
CA ASN A 76 0.62 -12.73 -10.02
C ASN A 76 -0.39 -13.79 -9.54
N GLY A 77 -1.42 -13.36 -8.82
CA GLY A 77 -2.46 -14.23 -8.27
C GLY A 77 -2.13 -14.92 -6.94
N HIS A 78 -0.89 -14.81 -6.44
CA HIS A 78 -0.47 -15.43 -5.18
C HIS A 78 -0.46 -14.44 -4.01
N SER A 79 -1.04 -14.82 -2.88
CA SER A 79 -1.01 -14.00 -1.66
C SER A 79 0.41 -13.88 -1.09
N LEU A 80 0.77 -12.68 -0.64
CA LEU A 80 2.04 -12.44 0.06
C LEU A 80 1.96 -12.78 1.57
N ALA A 81 0.80 -13.27 2.04
CA ALA A 81 0.55 -13.83 3.39
C ALA A 81 0.92 -12.91 4.57
N LYS A 82 1.12 -11.61 4.33
CA LYS A 82 1.39 -10.59 5.35
C LYS A 82 0.31 -9.52 5.30
N PHE A 83 -0.19 -9.15 6.46
CA PHE A 83 -1.23 -8.14 6.60
C PHE A 83 -0.64 -6.78 6.98
N VAL A 84 -1.20 -5.73 6.42
CA VAL A 84 -1.00 -4.35 6.82
C VAL A 84 -2.28 -3.90 7.49
N SER A 85 -2.19 -3.53 8.77
CA SER A 85 -3.31 -2.86 9.45
C SER A 85 -3.45 -1.46 8.89
N TYR A 86 -4.68 -1.07 8.56
CA TYR A 86 -5.00 0.31 8.21
C TYR A 86 -6.03 0.87 9.18
N CYS A 87 -5.99 2.17 9.42
CA CYS A 87 -7.01 2.85 10.23
C CYS A 87 -8.28 2.95 9.38
N GLY A 88 -9.12 1.92 9.45
CA GLY A 88 -10.40 1.88 8.75
C GLY A 88 -11.44 2.74 9.46
N ALA A 89 -11.72 3.93 8.90
CA ALA A 89 -12.99 4.65 8.92
C ALA A 89 -13.72 4.93 10.26
N SER A 90 -13.20 4.54 11.43
CA SER A 90 -13.80 4.82 12.73
C SER A 90 -13.40 6.19 13.30
N ASP A 91 -12.42 6.86 12.71
CA ASP A 91 -11.96 8.18 13.16
C ASP A 91 -12.78 9.36 12.56
N THR A 92 -13.71 9.09 11.64
CA THR A 92 -14.57 10.13 11.05
C THR A 92 -15.95 10.26 11.71
N ARG A 93 -16.25 9.50 12.78
CA ARG A 93 -17.54 9.58 13.50
C ARG A 93 -17.48 10.30 14.87
N ARG A 94 -16.48 11.15 15.12
CA ARG A 94 -16.40 11.94 16.38
C ARG A 94 -16.18 13.45 16.20
N SER A 95 -16.66 14.01 15.10
CA SER A 95 -16.76 15.46 14.95
C SER A 95 -18.13 15.85 14.38
N GLY A 96 -19.17 15.66 15.19
CA GLY A 96 -20.54 16.10 14.97
C GLY A 96 -21.27 16.17 16.29
#